data_AF-A0A453K4W6-F1
#
_entry.id   AF-A0A453K4W6-F1
#
_cell.length_a   1.000
_cell.length_b   1.000
_cell.length_c   1.000
_cell.angle_alpha   90.00
_cell.angle_beta   90.00
_cell.angle_gamma   90.00
#
_symmetry.space_group_name_H-M   'P 1'
#
loop_
_entity.id
_entity.type
_entity.pdbx_description
1 polymer ?
#
loop_
_entity_poly.entity_id
_entity_poly.type
_entity_poly.pdbx_seq_one_letter_code
_entity_poly.pdbx_strand_id
1 'polypeptide(L)' 'MIMWESINPTTDELISLDMILMDEEGQTIHAFTWKNLIDTFRSKIKEQSIYAFNNLKVVESTKCRPTSNENKYFLHTTQR' A
#
# COMPACT_ATOMS: atom_id res chain seq x y z
N MET A 1 7.72 1.44 -8.28
CA MET A 1 7.04 1.05 -7.02
C MET A 1 7.92 0.08 -6.24
N ILE A 2 7.97 0.26 -4.92
CA ILE A 2 8.61 -0.65 -3.94
C ILE A 2 7.51 -1.21 -3.04
N MET A 3 7.61 -2.47 -2.62
CA MET A 3 6.63 -3.18 -1.79
C MET A 3 7.32 -3.97 -0.67
N TRP A 4 6.75 -3.96 0.53
CA TRP A 4 7.28 -4.71 1.67
C TRP A 4 6.17 -5.18 2.62
N GLU A 5 6.47 -6.23 3.37
CA GLU A 5 5.62 -6.74 4.44
C GLU A 5 5.91 -5.97 5.74
N SER A 6 4.87 -5.47 6.38
CA SER A 6 4.96 -4.81 7.68
C SER A 6 4.60 -5.81 8.77
N ILE A 7 5.57 -6.10 9.64
CA ILE A 7 5.48 -7.10 10.71
C ILE A 7 5.41 -6.40 12.07
N ASN A 8 4.56 -6.90 12.96
CA ASN A 8 4.54 -6.48 14.36
C ASN A 8 5.80 -6.99 15.07
N PRO A 9 6.71 -6.13 15.54
CA PRO A 9 7.96 -6.60 16.15
C PRO A 9 7.75 -7.31 17.50
N THR A 10 6.61 -7.12 18.16
CA THR A 10 6.31 -7.75 19.46
C THR A 10 5.67 -9.12 19.30
N THR A 11 4.79 -9.30 18.31
CA THR A 11 4.02 -10.53 18.11
C THR A 11 4.47 -11.36 16.92
N ASP A 12 5.40 -10.85 16.11
CA ASP A 12 5.84 -11.43 14.83
C ASP A 12 4.70 -11.66 13.82
N GLU A 13 3.58 -10.95 13.98
CA GLU A 13 2.44 -11.08 13.08
C GLU A 13 2.55 -10.12 11.89
N LEU A 14 2.24 -10.62 10.70
CA LEU A 14 2.04 -9.80 9.51
C LEU A 14 0.84 -8.86 9.71
N ILE A 15 1.07 -7.55 9.59
CA ILE A 15 0.06 -6.49 9.77
C ILE A 15 -0.52 -6.10 8.41
N SER A 16 0.36 -5.76 7.48
CA SER A 16 -0.01 -5.16 6.20
C SER A 16 1.05 -5.42 5.13
N LEU A 17 0.64 -5.22 3.88
CA LEU A 17 1.53 -5.10 2.74
C LEU A 17 1.54 -3.64 2.32
N ASP A 18 2.71 -3.03 2.41
CA ASP A 18 2.92 -1.61 2.23
C ASP A 18 3.69 -1.35 0.93
N MET A 19 3.42 -0.22 0.29
CA MET A 19 3.94 0.12 -1.03
C MET A 19 4.22 1.61 -1.16
N ILE A 20 5.24 1.97 -1.93
CA ILE A 20 5.41 3.33 -2.45
C ILE A 20 5.08 3.31 -3.92
N LEU A 21 3.99 3.98 -4.27
CA LEU A 21 3.60 4.24 -5.66
C LEU A 21 4.29 5.51 -6.13
N MET A 22 4.62 5.57 -7.42
CA MET A 22 5.24 6.73 -8.06
C MET A 22 4.52 6.96 -9.38
N ASP A 23 4.16 8.21 -9.66
CA ASP A 23 3.59 8.61 -10.94
C ASP A 23 4.67 9.07 -11.94
N GLU A 24 4.23 9.52 -13.11
CA GLU A 24 5.09 9.96 -14.20
C GLU A 24 5.89 11.24 -13.88
N GLU A 25 5.40 12.05 -12.94
CA GLU A 25 6.08 13.26 -12.46
C GLU A 25 7.09 12.96 -11.34
N GLY A 26 7.18 11.70 -10.91
CA GLY A 26 8.04 11.26 -9.81
C GLY A 26 7.44 11.53 -8.43
N GLN A 27 6.18 11.94 -8.34
CA GLN A 27 5.50 12.12 -7.07
C GLN A 27 5.22 10.76 -6.45
N THR A 28 5.51 10.64 -5.17
CA THR A 28 5.36 9.38 -4.45
C THR A 28 4.22 9.44 -3.44
N ILE A 29 3.47 8.35 -3.33
CA ILE A 29 2.45 8.18 -2.28
C ILE A 29 2.53 6.80 -1.66
N HIS A 30 2.36 6.76 -0.34
CA HIS A 30 2.24 5.52 0.41
C HIS A 30 0.90 4.85 0.10
N ALA A 31 0.91 3.54 -0.11
CA ALA A 31 -0.27 2.73 -0.24
C ALA A 31 -0.13 1.45 0.60
N PHE A 32 -1.24 0.91 1.10
CA PHE A 32 -1.20 -0.30 1.91
C PHE A 32 -2.48 -1.14 1.77
N THR A 33 -2.38 -2.41 2.13
CA THR A 33 -3.54 -3.29 2.36
C THR A 33 -3.34 -4.14 3.63
N TRP A 34 -4.43 -4.55 4.25
CA TRP A 34 -4.41 -5.33 5.50
C TRP A 34 -4.11 -6.80 5.25
N LYS A 35 -3.62 -7.49 6.29
CA LYS A 35 -3.24 -8.92 6.25
C LYS A 35 -4.27 -9.84 5.59
N ASN A 36 -5.56 -9.59 5.79
CA ASN A 36 -6.65 -10.38 5.22
C ASN A 36 -6.82 -10.24 3.69
N LEU A 37 -6.19 -9.24 3.08
CA LEU A 37 -6.28 -8.95 1.64
C LEU A 37 -4.93 -9.14 0.91
N ILE A 38 -3.85 -9.44 1.65
CA ILE A 38 -2.50 -9.54 1.08
C ILE A 38 -2.45 -10.55 -0.06
N ASP A 39 -2.97 -11.75 0.13
CA ASP A 39 -2.93 -12.80 -0.92
C ASP A 39 -3.65 -12.37 -2.21
N THR A 40 -4.70 -11.57 -2.07
CA THR A 40 -5.48 -11.04 -3.22
C THR A 40 -4.67 -10.01 -4.02
N PHE A 41 -3.92 -9.14 -3.35
CA PHE A 41 -3.16 -8.08 -4.01
C PHE A 41 -1.76 -8.53 -4.43
N ARG A 42 -1.10 -9.36 -3.64
CA ARG A 42 0.24 -9.90 -3.94
C ARG A 42 0.28 -10.68 -5.25
N SER A 43 -0.80 -11.40 -5.58
CA SER A 43 -0.91 -12.11 -6.85
C SER A 43 -1.12 -11.20 -8.05
N LYS A 44 -1.53 -9.94 -7.85
CA LYS A 44 -1.89 -8.99 -8.91
C LYS A 44 -0.87 -7.86 -9.09
N ILE A 45 -0.05 -7.61 -8.07
CA ILE A 45 0.86 -6.47 -8.04
C ILE A 45 2.30 -7.00 -7.98
N LYS A 46 3.05 -6.67 -9.01
CA LYS A 46 4.49 -6.91 -9.16
C LYS A 46 5.24 -5.58 -9.15
N GLU A 47 6.36 -5.52 -8.44
CA GLU A 47 7.25 -4.37 -8.47
C GLU A 47 7.74 -4.05 -9.89
N GLN A 48 8.21 -2.81 -10.09
CA GLN A 48 8.72 -2.30 -11.37
C GLN A 48 7.73 -2.39 -12.56
N SER A 49 6.44 -2.55 -12.26
CA SER A 49 5.38 -2.61 -13.26
C SER A 49 4.44 -1.41 -13.10
N ILE A 50 3.74 -1.05 -14.18
CA ILE A 50 2.81 0.09 -14.25
C ILE A 50 1.39 -0.42 -14.11
N TYR A 51 0.57 0.25 -13.29
CA TYR A 51 -0.81 -0.13 -13.01
C TYR A 51 -1.73 1.09 -13.03
N ALA A 52 -2.96 0.89 -13.49
CA ALA A 52 -4.05 1.82 -13.27
C ALA A 52 -4.83 1.36 -12.03
N PHE A 53 -4.73 2.10 -10.93
CA PHE A 53 -5.52 1.84 -9.73
C PHE A 53 -6.83 2.62 -9.76
N ASN A 54 -7.94 1.97 -9.41
CA ASN A 54 -9.25 2.59 -9.33
C ASN A 54 -9.92 2.22 -8.00
N ASN A 55 -10.88 3.06 -7.56
CA ASN A 55 -11.66 2.84 -6.33
C ASN A 55 -10.81 2.66 -5.08
N LEU A 56 -9.71 3.42 -4.96
CA LEU A 56 -8.89 3.44 -3.76
C LEU A 56 -9.55 4.32 -2.69
N LYS A 57 -9.40 3.93 -1.42
CA LYS A 57 -9.80 4.80 -0.30
C LYS A 57 -8.62 5.69 0.09
N VAL A 58 -8.82 7.00 0.16
CA VAL A 58 -7.82 7.93 0.68
C VAL A 58 -7.95 8.02 2.20
N VAL A 59 -6.84 7.91 2.90
CA VAL A 59 -6.78 8.06 4.36
C VAL A 59 -5.60 8.93 4.75
N GLU A 60 -5.68 9.59 5.90
CA GLU A 60 -4.56 10.37 6.42
C GLU A 60 -3.35 9.48 6.74
N SER A 61 -2.17 10.01 6.46
CA SER A 61 -0.91 9.38 6.80
C SER A 61 -0.61 9.54 8.29
N THR A 62 0.10 8.57 8.85
CA THR A 62 0.66 8.66 10.20
C THR A 62 1.84 9.65 10.25
N LYS A 63 2.20 10.08 11.47
CA LYS A 63 3.35 10.99 11.70
C LYS A 63 4.67 10.38 11.21
N CYS A 64 4.87 9.08 11.44
CA CYS A 64 5.96 8.33 10.83
C CYS A 64 5.47 7.84 9.47
N ARG A 65 6.02 8.41 8.39
CA ARG A 65 5.59 8.13 7.02
C ARG A 65 6.79 7.95 6.09
N PRO A 66 6.72 7.01 5.14
CA PRO A 66 7.80 6.76 4.19
C PRO A 66 7.87 7.84 3.09
N THR A 67 6.80 8.61 2.89
CA THR A 67 6.71 9.68 1.88
C THR A 67 6.33 11.00 2.53
N SER A 68 6.64 12.13 1.90
CA SER A 68 6.24 13.46 2.40
C SER A 68 4.74 13.74 2.30
N ASN A 69 3.98 12.94 1.56
CA ASN A 69 2.54 13.09 1.37
C ASN A 69 1.75 12.95 2.68
N GLU A 70 0.78 13.84 2.89
CA GLU A 70 -0.09 13.83 4.07
C GLU A 70 -1.16 12.75 4.03
N ASN A 71 -1.40 12.19 2.84
CA ASN A 71 -2.36 11.13 2.59
C ASN A 71 -1.65 9.84 2.16
N LYS A 72 -2.38 8.73 2.32
CA LYS A 72 -2.00 7.42 1.80
C LYS A 72 -3.22 6.70 1.24
N TYR A 73 -2.98 5.73 0.36
CA TYR A 73 -4.04 4.93 -0.24
C TYR A 73 -4.25 3.61 0.49
N PHE A 74 -5.52 3.27 0.73
CA PHE A 74 -5.92 1.98 1.23
C PHE A 74 -6.55 1.15 0.10
N LEU A 75 -5.85 0.07 -0.26
CA LEU A 75 -6.29 -0.91 -1.23
C LEU A 75 -7.27 -1.87 -0.54
N HIS A 76 -8.52 -1.84 -1.01
CA HIS A 76 -9.59 -2.66 -0.47
C HIS A 76 -10.35 -3.37 -1.60
N THR A 77 -11.01 -4.46 -1.25
CA THR A 77 -11.97 -5.12 -2.13
C THR A 77 -13.35 -4.59 -1.82
N THR A 78 -14.07 -4.13 -2.84
CA THR A 78 -15.52 -3.92 -2.73
C THR A 78 -16.17 -5.30 -2.77
N GLN A 79 -16.85 -5.73 -1.70
CA GLN A 79 -17.76 -6.87 -1.83
C GLN A 79 -18.91 -6.40 -2.72
N ARG A 80 -19.13 -7.10 -3.84
CA ARG A 80 -20.34 -6.95 -4.67
C ARG A 80 -21.44 -7.85 -4.11
#